data_AF-A0A1E7YX17-F1
#
_entry.id   AF-A0A1E7YX17-F1
#
_cell.length_a   1.000
_cell.length_b   1.000
_cell.length_c   1.000
_cell.angle_alpha   90.00
_cell.angle_beta   90.00
_cell.angle_gamma   90.00
#
_symmetry.space_group_name_H-M   'P 1'
#
loop_
_entity.id
_entity.type
_entity.pdbx_description
1 polymer ?
#
loop_
_entity_poly.entity_id
_entity_poly.type
_entity_poly.pdbx_seq_one_letter_code
_entity_poly.pdbx_strand_id
1 'polypeptide(L)' 'MKNVSLIGKPKSSPIKQETLNTRKRESTQLVDLNFKVSPEFHRSFKIYATSNDMSMKDVLMAAFSALKEKSISGQ' A
#
# COMPACT_ATOMS: atom_id res chain seq x y z
N MET A 1 -19.43 -57.06 26.47
CA MET A 1 -20.73 -56.78 25.82
C MET A 1 -20.79 -55.28 25.53
N LYS A 2 -20.81 -54.87 24.25
CA LYS A 2 -21.88 -54.05 23.61
C LYS A 2 -22.01 -52.64 24.26
N ASN A 3 -21.70 -51.50 23.63
CA ASN A 3 -22.08 -51.06 22.28
C ASN A 3 -21.26 -49.86 21.79
N VAL A 4 -20.87 -49.93 20.51
CA VAL A 4 -20.52 -48.78 19.65
C VAL A 4 -21.83 -48.12 19.20
N SER A 5 -21.91 -46.79 19.21
CA SER A 5 -22.96 -46.06 18.50
C SER A 5 -22.39 -44.80 17.85
N LEU A 6 -22.41 -44.80 16.51
CA LEU A 6 -22.16 -43.69 15.60
C LEU A 6 -23.48 -42.97 15.34
N ILE A 7 -23.63 -41.71 15.74
CA ILE A 7 -24.67 -40.82 15.19
C ILE A 7 -24.18 -39.37 15.25
N GLY A 8 -24.09 -38.71 14.10
CA GLY A 8 -23.58 -37.34 13.98
C GLY A 8 -24.65 -36.25 13.88
N LYS A 9 -24.12 -35.02 13.66
CA LYS A 9 -24.71 -33.72 13.25
C LYS A 9 -24.98 -32.71 14.38
N PRO A 10 -24.94 -31.36 14.14
CA PRO A 10 -24.41 -30.59 13.00
C PRO A 10 -23.44 -29.43 13.42
N LYS A 11 -22.93 -28.77 12.38
CA LYS A 11 -21.97 -27.65 12.32
C LYS A 11 -22.33 -26.45 13.23
N SER A 12 -21.36 -25.92 13.95
CA SER A 12 -21.31 -24.49 14.34
C SER A 12 -20.05 -23.87 13.72
N SER A 13 -20.21 -23.35 12.50
CA SER A 13 -19.24 -22.46 11.87
C SER A 13 -18.99 -21.26 12.79
N PRO A 14 -17.74 -20.78 12.98
CA PRO A 14 -17.55 -19.47 13.59
C PRO A 14 -18.21 -18.44 12.69
N ILE A 15 -19.11 -17.68 13.27
CA ILE A 15 -19.81 -16.54 12.68
C ILE A 15 -18.76 -15.66 11.97
N LYS A 16 -18.84 -15.55 10.65
CA LYS A 16 -18.17 -14.47 9.91
C LYS A 16 -18.79 -13.17 10.43
N GLN A 17 -18.06 -12.50 11.33
CA GLN A 17 -18.32 -11.11 11.62
C GLN A 17 -18.02 -10.36 10.33
N GLU A 18 -19.09 -10.00 9.62
CA GLU A 18 -19.04 -9.08 8.50
C GLU A 18 -18.72 -7.70 9.08
N THR A 19 -17.43 -7.46 9.33
CA THR A 19 -16.94 -6.18 9.82
C THR A 19 -16.99 -5.18 8.69
N LEU A 20 -18.14 -4.49 8.59
CA LEU A 20 -18.29 -3.07 8.24
C LEU A 20 -17.11 -2.47 7.43
N ASN A 21 -17.03 -2.76 6.13
CA ASN A 21 -15.97 -2.31 5.22
C ASN A 21 -16.05 -0.81 4.81
N THR A 22 -16.76 0.04 5.57
CA THR A 22 -17.02 1.44 5.16
C THR A 22 -16.32 2.48 6.01
N ARG A 23 -15.40 2.10 6.90
CA ARG A 23 -14.47 3.06 7.52
C ARG A 23 -13.08 2.87 6.92
N LYS A 24 -12.83 3.57 5.81
CA LYS A 24 -11.45 3.87 5.38
C LYS A 24 -10.83 4.71 6.50
N ARG A 25 -10.22 4.05 7.48
CA ARG A 25 -9.34 4.72 8.44
C ARG A 25 -8.30 5.41 7.57
N GLU A 26 -8.11 6.71 7.73
CA GLU A 26 -6.97 7.38 7.12
C GLU A 26 -5.74 6.65 7.64
N SER A 27 -5.18 5.79 6.78
CA SER A 27 -4.03 5.00 7.15
C SER A 27 -2.89 6.00 7.24
N THR A 28 -2.48 6.30 8.48
CA THR A 28 -1.23 7.01 8.77
C THR A 28 -0.01 6.23 8.26
N GLN A 29 -0.22 5.01 7.74
CA GLN A 29 0.76 4.21 7.03
C GLN A 29 0.95 4.73 5.61
N LEU A 30 2.21 5.06 5.32
CA LEU A 30 2.70 5.26 3.97
C LEU A 30 2.53 3.97 3.17
N VAL A 31 2.19 4.10 1.90
CA VAL A 31 2.08 2.98 0.95
C VAL A 31 3.28 3.02 0.03
N ASP A 32 3.91 1.86 -0.16
CA ASP A 32 5.07 1.72 -1.04
C ASP A 32 4.66 1.87 -2.51
N LEU A 33 5.51 2.58 -3.26
CA LEU A 33 5.34 2.76 -4.70
C LEU A 33 6.42 1.96 -5.44
N ASN A 34 6.06 0.75 -5.85
CA ASN A 34 6.97 -0.21 -6.44
C ASN A 34 7.12 0.03 -7.96
N PHE A 35 8.09 0.86 -8.33
CA PHE A 35 8.42 1.09 -9.73
C PHE A 35 9.56 0.21 -10.22
N LYS A 36 9.45 -0.27 -11.46
CA LYS A 36 10.58 -0.79 -12.21
C LYS A 36 11.12 0.33 -13.09
N VAL A 37 12.38 0.68 -12.90
CA VAL A 37 13.08 1.71 -13.67
C VAL A 37 14.37 1.14 -14.25
N SER A 38 14.93 1.80 -15.26
CA SER A 38 16.24 1.41 -15.78
C SER A 38 17.33 1.68 -14.71
N PRO A 39 18.43 0.89 -14.70
CA PRO A 39 19.53 1.12 -13.76
C PRO A 39 20.16 2.50 -13.89
N GLU A 40 20.23 3.03 -15.12
CA GLU A 40 20.79 4.34 -15.41
C GLU A 40 19.95 5.46 -14.79
N PHE A 41 18.62 5.38 -14.94
CA PHE A 41 17.70 6.32 -14.31
C PHE A 41 17.79 6.25 -12.78
N HIS A 42 17.82 5.05 -12.20
CA HIS A 42 17.95 4.89 -10.76
C HIS A 42 19.23 5.54 -10.23
N ARG A 43 20.35 5.37 -10.94
CA ARG A 43 21.64 5.99 -10.59
C ARG A 43 21.56 7.51 -10.64
N SER A 44 21.09 8.08 -11.75
CA SER A 44 21.00 9.54 -11.89
C SER A 44 20.03 10.15 -10.87
N PHE A 45 18.89 9.50 -10.63
CA PHE A 45 17.91 9.92 -9.63
C PHE A 45 18.48 9.91 -8.21
N LYS A 46 19.25 8.86 -7.86
CA LYS A 46 19.92 8.79 -6.56
C LYS A 46 20.99 9.87 -6.41
N ILE A 47 21.81 10.10 -7.43
CA ILE A 47 22.83 11.16 -7.42
C ILE A 47 22.16 12.52 -7.19
N TYR A 48 21.07 12.81 -7.93
CA TYR A 48 20.33 14.05 -7.75
C TYR A 48 19.82 14.22 -6.31
N ALA A 49 19.24 13.18 -5.72
CA ALA A 49 18.77 13.21 -4.34
C ALA A 49 19.91 13.53 -3.36
N THR A 50 21.05 12.82 -3.48
CA THR A 50 22.22 13.04 -2.64
C THR A 50 22.81 14.44 -2.80
N SER A 51 22.90 14.97 -4.02
CA SER A 51 23.43 16.32 -4.28
C SER A 51 22.57 17.44 -3.70
N ASN A 52 21.31 17.16 -3.36
CA ASN A 52 20.39 18.13 -2.76
C ASN A 52 20.07 17.81 -1.29
N ASP A 53 20.83 16.91 -0.64
CA ASP A 53 20.59 16.45 0.74
C ASP A 53 19.15 15.94 0.98
N MET A 54 18.53 15.36 -0.06
CA MET A 54 17.18 14.81 -0.03
C MET A 54 17.18 13.28 -0.12
N SER A 55 16.15 12.64 0.45
CA SER A 55 15.90 11.23 0.12
C SER A 55 15.28 11.10 -1.27
N MET A 56 15.44 9.92 -1.88
CA MET A 56 14.78 9.61 -3.16
C MET A 56 13.25 9.75 -3.08
N LYS A 57 12.66 9.49 -1.90
CA LYS A 57 11.23 9.69 -1.65
C LYS A 57 10.87 11.18 -1.70
N ASP A 58 11.67 12.04 -1.07
CA ASP A 58 11.39 13.48 -1.01
C ASP A 58 11.49 14.12 -2.40
N VAL A 59 12.49 13.72 -3.19
CA VAL A 59 12.61 14.13 -4.60
C VAL A 59 11.36 13.73 -5.39
N LEU A 60 10.86 12.50 -5.21
CA LEU A 60 9.67 12.02 -5.90
C LEU A 60 8.42 12.83 -5.51
N MET A 61 8.23 13.08 -4.21
CA MET A 61 7.10 13.87 -3.71
C MET A 61 7.16 15.32 -4.22
N ALA A 62 8.34 15.95 -4.19
CA ALA A 62 8.55 17.30 -4.70
C ALA A 62 8.29 17.39 -6.21
N ALA A 63 8.83 16.45 -6.99
CA ALA A 63 8.62 16.40 -8.43
C ALA A 63 7.13 16.24 -8.79
N PHE A 64 6.41 15.39 -8.06
CA PHE A 64 4.99 15.19 -8.28
C PHE A 64 4.15 16.42 -7.89
N SER A 65 4.47 17.08 -6.77
CA SER A 65 3.82 18.33 -6.36
C SER A 65 4.02 19.44 -7.39
N ALA A 66 5.25 19.64 -7.87
CA ALA A 66 5.55 20.62 -8.91
C ALA A 66 4.80 20.32 -10.23
N LEU A 67 4.67 19.05 -10.60
CA LEU A 67 3.88 18.65 -11.77
C LEU A 67 2.40 19.00 -11.60
N LYS A 68 1.82 18.73 -10.41
CA LYS A 68 0.44 19.08 -10.10
C LYS A 68 0.19 20.58 -10.18
N GLU A 69 1.07 21.38 -9.58
CA GLU A 69 0.95 22.85 -9.62
C GLU A 69 0.99 23.37 -11.05
N LYS A 70 1.91 22.85 -11.88
CA LYS A 70 1.99 23.19 -13.30
C LYS A 70 0.72 22.81 -14.06
N SER A 71 0.14 21.64 -13.78
CA SER A 71 -1.11 21.21 -14.42
C SER A 71 -2.34 21.99 -13.95
N ILE A 72 -2.34 22.53 -12.73
CA ILE A 72 -3.43 23.34 -12.19
C ILE A 72 -3.36 24.80 -12.68
N SER A 73 -2.17 25.32 -12.93
CA SER A 73 -1.97 26.68 -13.48
C SER A 73 -2.23 26.79 -14.99
N GLY A 74 -2.63 25.69 -15.65
CA GLY A 74 -2.90 25.61 -17.08
C GLY A 74 -4.38 25.68 -17.49
N GLN A 75 -5.27 26.17 -16.61
CA GLN A 75 -6.65 26.53 -16.95
C GLN A 75 -6.95 27.99 -16.64
#